data_AF-A0A7C6TVV5-F1
#
_entry.id   AF-A0A7C6TVV5-F1
#
_cell.length_a   1.000
_cell.length_b   1.000
_cell.length_c   1.000
_cell.angle_alpha   90.00
_cell.angle_beta   90.00
_cell.angle_gamma   90.00
#
_symmetry.space_group_name_H-M   'P 1'
#
loop_
_entity.id
_entity.type
_entity.pdbx_description
1 polymer ?
#
loop_
_entity_poly.entity_id
_entity_poly.type
_entity_poly.pdbx_seq_one_letter_code
_entity_poly.pdbx_strand_id
1 'polypeptide(L)' 'MDLCNPAELRPLLERHGFSFSKSLGQNFLIDGRVPGKIAANCAPVSAQDAMLPSVLEIGPGAGALTAALARRF' A
#
# COMPACT_ATOMS: atom_id res chain seq x y z
N MET A 1 4.09 0.99 13.72
CA MET A 1 3.02 0.08 13.27
C MET A 1 3.43 -0.48 11.92
N ASP A 2 3.52 -1.79 11.83
CA ASP A 2 3.79 -2.49 10.57
C ASP A 2 2.47 -2.91 9.90
N LEU A 3 2.13 -2.22 8.81
CA LEU A 3 0.91 -2.50 8.03
C LEU A 3 0.98 -3.82 7.24
N CYS A 4 2.16 -4.45 7.18
CA CYS A 4 2.36 -5.77 6.60
C CYS A 4 2.42 -6.87 7.66
N ASN A 5 2.33 -6.55 8.95
CA ASN A 5 2.27 -7.56 10.02
C ASN A 5 0.81 -7.89 10.34
N PRO A 6 0.32 -9.12 10.06
CA PRO A 6 -1.07 -9.50 10.35
C PRO A 6 -1.46 -9.34 11.83
N ALA A 7 -0.49 -9.48 12.75
CA ALA A 7 -0.73 -9.36 14.18
C ALA A 7 -1.00 -7.91 14.62
N GLU A 8 -0.48 -6.92 13.89
CA GLU A 8 -0.75 -5.50 14.13
C GLU A 8 -1.92 -4.99 13.28
N LEU A 9 -2.01 -5.48 12.04
CA LEU A 9 -3.01 -5.03 11.07
C LEU A 9 -4.42 -5.46 11.45
N ARG A 10 -4.61 -6.71 11.90
CA ARG A 10 -5.95 -7.22 12.23
C ARG A 10 -6.59 -6.44 13.40
N PRO A 11 -5.92 -6.24 14.55
CA PRO A 11 -6.47 -5.41 15.63
C PRO A 11 -6.70 -3.95 15.22
N LEU A 12 -5.86 -3.38 14.33
CA LEU A 12 -6.09 -2.05 13.79
C LEU A 12 -7.43 -1.98 13.05
N LEU A 13 -7.66 -2.90 12.10
CA LEU A 13 -8.87 -2.92 11.29
C LEU A 13 -10.12 -3.17 12.15
N GLU A 14 -10.03 -4.10 13.11
CA GLU A 14 -11.12 -4.40 14.05
C GLU A 14 -11.52 -3.17 14.88
N ARG A 15 -10.55 -2.37 15.36
CA ARG A 15 -10.83 -1.11 16.09
C ARG A 15 -11.61 -0.08 15.27
N HIS A 16 -11.52 -0.15 13.94
CA HIS A 16 -12.26 0.71 13.02
C HIS A 16 -13.55 0.06 12.49
N GLY A 17 -13.97 -1.08 13.05
CA GLY A 17 -15.17 -1.81 12.60
C GLY A 17 -15.02 -2.42 11.21
N PHE A 18 -13.79 -2.55 10.71
CA PHE A 18 -13.54 -3.12 9.40
C PHE A 18 -13.57 -4.65 9.47
N SER A 19 -14.34 -5.26 8.58
CA SER A 19 -14.37 -6.70 8.37
C SER A 19 -13.87 -7.02 6.96
N PHE A 20 -13.02 -8.04 6.85
CA PHE A 20 -12.56 -8.51 5.54
C PHE A 20 -13.72 -9.08 4.73
N SER A 21 -13.87 -8.64 3.48
CA SER A 21 -14.86 -9.18 2.55
C SER A 21 -14.20 -9.87 1.37
N LYS A 22 -14.39 -11.19 1.26
CA LYS A 22 -13.93 -11.96 0.10
C LYS A 22 -14.68 -11.59 -1.18
N SER A 23 -15.95 -11.19 -1.10
CA SER A 23 -16.72 -10.78 -2.27
C SER A 23 -16.22 -9.48 -2.90
N LEU A 24 -15.52 -8.65 -2.12
CA LEU A 24 -14.85 -7.45 -2.61
C LEU A 24 -13.43 -7.70 -3.14
N GLY A 25 -12.96 -8.96 -3.14
CA GLY A 25 -11.62 -9.32 -3.65
C GLY A 25 -10.45 -8.82 -2.79
N GLN A 26 -10.69 -8.40 -1.55
CA GLN A 26 -9.67 -7.77 -0.70
C GLN A 26 -8.65 -8.80 -0.18
N ASN A 27 -7.39 -8.64 -0.61
CA ASN A 27 -6.24 -9.40 -0.09
C ASN A 27 -5.14 -8.42 0.28
N PHE A 28 -4.72 -8.42 1.54
CA PHE A 28 -3.80 -7.42 2.07
C PHE A 28 -2.35 -7.93 1.96
N LEU A 29 -1.41 -7.01 1.73
CA LEU A 29 0.02 -7.32 1.69
C LEU A 29 0.51 -7.63 3.12
N ILE A 30 1.06 -8.82 3.33
CA ILE A 30 1.51 -9.32 4.65
C ILE A 30 3.02 -9.57 4.73
N ASP A 31 3.77 -9.07 3.75
CA ASP A 31 5.23 -9.13 3.71
C ASP A 31 5.75 -7.75 3.29
N GLY A 32 6.44 -7.06 4.20
CA GLY A 32 6.93 -5.69 3.99
C GLY A 32 7.89 -5.55 2.81
N ARG A 33 8.49 -6.64 2.33
CA ARG A 33 9.36 -6.62 1.13
C ARG A 33 8.56 -6.42 -0.15
N VAL A 34 7.31 -6.88 -0.19
CA VAL A 34 6.45 -6.82 -1.40
C VAL A 34 6.09 -5.37 -1.78
N PRO A 35 5.49 -4.53 -0.93
CA PRO A 35 5.16 -3.16 -1.30
C PRO A 35 6.42 -2.33 -1.60
N GLY A 36 7.53 -2.59 -0.90
CA GLY A 36 8.83 -1.95 -1.21
C GLY A 36 9.33 -2.30 -2.61
N LYS A 37 9.26 -3.57 -3.01
CA LYS A 37 9.61 -4.01 -4.37
C LYS A 37 8.66 -3.44 -5.42
N ILE A 38 7.35 -3.41 -5.16
CA ILE A 38 6.37 -2.82 -6.09
C ILE A 38 6.71 -1.35 -6.31
N ALA A 39 6.85 -0.56 -5.25
CA ALA A 39 7.19 0.86 -5.34
C ALA A 39 8.53 1.12 -6.04
N ALA A 40 9.54 0.29 -5.81
CA ALA A 40 10.84 0.41 -6.47
C ALA A 40 10.80 0.13 -7.99
N ASN A 41 9.87 -0.74 -8.43
CA ASN A 41 9.68 -1.06 -9.85
C ASN A 41 8.75 -0.07 -10.57
N CYS A 42 8.04 0.80 -9.86
CA CYS A 42 7.33 1.91 -10.48
C CYS A 42 8.35 2.90 -11.08
N ALA A 43 8.42 2.98 -12.40
CA ALA A 43 9.27 3.95 -13.08
C ALA A 43 8.73 5.38 -12.82
N PRO A 44 9.59 6.35 -12.49
CA PRO A 44 9.18 7.75 -12.60
C PRO A 44 8.84 8.04 -14.06
N VAL A 45 7.69 8.67 -14.31
CA VAL A 45 7.43 9.36 -15.59
C VAL A 45 8.59 10.34 -15.77
N SER A 46 9.15 10.40 -16.98
CA SER A 46 10.51 10.90 -17.28
C SER A 46 10.99 12.08 -16.41
N ALA A 47 12.25 12.05 -15.98
CA ALA A 47 12.88 13.15 -15.25
C ALA A 47 12.94 14.48 -16.06
N GLN A 48 12.64 14.42 -17.36
CA GLN A 48 12.53 15.57 -18.25
C GLN A 48 11.18 16.29 -18.15
N ASP A 49 10.12 15.61 -17.72
CA ASP A 49 8.80 16.20 -17.53
C ASP A 49 8.68 16.65 -16.07
N ALA A 50 9.12 17.89 -15.82
CA ALA A 50 9.21 18.54 -14.51
C ALA A 50 7.85 18.76 -13.80
N MET A 51 7.16 17.67 -13.44
CA MET A 51 6.05 17.66 -12.50
C MET A 51 6.32 16.60 -11.44
N LEU A 52 5.99 16.91 -10.18
CA LEU A 52 6.12 15.98 -9.06
C LEU A 52 5.47 14.63 -9.43
N PRO A 53 6.14 13.49 -9.14
CA PRO A 53 5.58 12.18 -9.44
C PRO A 53 4.22 12.02 -8.75
N SER A 54 3.16 11.95 -9.54
CA SER A 54 1.81 11.70 -9.04
C SER A 54 1.50 10.22 -9.18
N VAL A 55 1.08 9.58 -8.09
CA VAL A 55 0.77 8.15 -8.05
C VAL A 55 -0.74 7.98 -7.87
N LEU A 56 -1.36 7.21 -8.77
CA LEU A 56 -2.74 6.74 -8.62
C LEU A 56 -2.73 5.28 -8.14
N GLU A 57 -3.18 5.05 -6.91
CA GLU A 57 -3.35 3.71 -6.35
C GLU A 57 -4.83 3.34 -6.33
N ILE A 58 -5.16 2.17 -6.87
CA ILE A 58 -6.52 1.62 -6.86
C ILE A 58 -6.60 0.49 -5.83
N GLY A 59 -7.52 0.62 -4.87
CA GLY A 59 -7.69 -0.36 -3.79
C GLY A 59 -6.55 -0.35 -2.76
N PRO A 60 -6.30 0.78 -2.07
CA PRO A 60 -5.17 0.91 -1.15
C PRO A 60 -5.25 -0.01 0.08
N GLY A 61 -6.44 -0.56 0.39
CA GLY A 61 -6.65 -1.41 1.56
C GLY A 61 -6.25 -0.67 2.84
N ALA A 62 -5.34 -1.27 3.61
CA ALA A 62 -4.80 -0.67 4.84
C ALA A 62 -3.67 0.35 4.58
N GLY A 63 -3.31 0.58 3.33
CA GLY A 63 -2.29 1.56 2.93
C GLY A 63 -0.85 1.05 2.99
N ALA A 64 -0.63 -0.27 2.99
CA ALA A 64 0.72 -0.85 3.01
C ALA A 64 1.53 -0.44 1.76
N LEU A 65 0.92 -0.51 0.59
CA LEU A 65 1.52 -0.05 -0.66
C LEU A 65 1.54 1.48 -0.74
N THR A 66 0.46 2.16 -0.34
CA THR A 66 0.42 3.63 -0.19
C THR A 66 1.63 4.17 0.58
N ALA A 67 1.94 3.58 1.73
CA ALA A 67 3.06 3.98 2.57
C ALA A 67 4.42 3.75 1.89
N ALA A 68 4.56 2.68 1.09
CA ALA A 68 5.79 2.44 0.33
C ALA A 68 5.95 3.41 -0.84
N LEU A 69 4.86 3.71 -1.56
CA LEU A 69 4.83 4.68 -2.66
C LEU A 69 5.15 6.10 -2.15
N ALA A 70 4.53 6.53 -1.05
CA ALA A 70 4.75 7.85 -0.45
C ALA A 70 6.16 8.05 0.15
N ARG A 71 6.90 6.96 0.41
CA ARG A 71 8.33 7.05 0.78
C ARG A 71 9.24 7.18 -0.44
N ARG A 72 8.77 6.76 -1.61
CA ARG A 72 9.54 6.66 -2.84
C ARG A 72 9.36 7.87 -3.76
N PHE A 73 8.17 8.46 -3.76
CA PHE A 73 7.72 9.58 -4.57
C PHE A 73 7.26 10.72 -3.65
#